data_AF-A0A1J3G170-F1
#
_entry.id   AF-A0A1J3G170-F1
#
_cell.length_a   1.000
_cell.length_b   1.000
_cell.length_c   1.000
_cell.angle_alpha   90.00
_cell.angle_beta   90.00
_cell.angle_gamma   90.00
#
_symmetry.space_group_name_H-M   'P 1'
#
loop_
_entity.id
_entity.type
_entity.pdbx_description
1 polymer ?
#
loop_
_entity_poly.entity_id
_entity_poly.type
_entity_poly.pdbx_seq_one_letter_code
_entity_poly.pdbx_strand_id
1 'polypeptide(L)'
;MSFQERSIAIISAVDAPHNYEAILRDADLPVSPSIVEQLRSGGVFLEPNLIKYWVDEKNNNCFMLFPRKLSITWSDDPNYWTWFRSEESPKETDVEAAELKNVCWLDISGKFNTSKLTPGVTYEVVFKVRLEDPAYGWDTPLNLKLAFSNGKEKPHERKVSLREQPRYQWVDIRVGEFQPENNSAGEIAFSMYEYEAGVWKKGLFLKGVAIRPKYN
;
A
#
# COMPACT_ATOMS: atom_id res chain seq x y z
N MET A 1 30.47 -36.28 17.59
CA MET A 1 29.33 -35.52 17.05
C MET A 1 28.20 -35.62 18.05
N SER A 2 28.07 -34.58 18.88
CA SER A 2 27.22 -34.61 20.07
C SER A 2 25.78 -34.27 19.70
N PHE A 3 24.84 -34.71 20.56
CA PHE A 3 23.40 -34.39 20.45
C PHE A 3 23.11 -32.88 20.33
N GLN A 4 24.07 -32.01 20.68
CA GLN A 4 23.95 -30.56 20.63
C GLN A 4 24.07 -29.99 19.20
N GLU A 5 24.78 -30.68 18.30
CA GLU A 5 24.85 -30.31 16.88
C GLU A 5 23.57 -30.70 16.12
N ARG A 6 22.83 -31.71 16.61
CA ARG A 6 21.54 -32.13 16.04
C ARG A 6 20.38 -31.24 16.46
N SER A 7 20.46 -30.57 17.61
CA SER A 7 19.42 -29.64 18.08
C SER A 7 19.42 -28.29 17.34
N ILE A 8 20.54 -27.92 16.71
CA ILE A 8 20.62 -26.69 15.87
C ILE A 8 20.02 -26.94 14.48
N ALA A 9 19.94 -28.19 14.03
CA ALA A 9 19.38 -28.58 12.74
C ALA A 9 17.83 -28.75 12.74
N ILE A 10 17.14 -28.49 13.86
CA ILE A 10 15.67 -28.64 14.00
C ILE A 10 14.97 -27.29 14.28
N ILE A 11 15.70 -26.17 14.24
CA ILE A 11 15.04 -24.89 13.91
C ILE A 11 14.82 -24.97 12.41
N SER A 12 13.62 -25.43 12.01
CA SER A 12 13.19 -25.51 10.61
C SER A 12 13.67 -24.26 9.88
N ALA A 13 14.27 -24.44 8.70
CA ALA A 13 14.39 -23.39 7.71
C ALA A 13 12.99 -22.78 7.52
N VAL A 14 12.70 -21.72 8.27
CA VAL A 14 11.55 -20.89 7.96
C VAL A 14 12.05 -20.11 6.76
N ASP A 15 11.59 -20.51 5.57
CA ASP A 15 12.03 -19.90 4.31
C ASP A 15 12.05 -18.39 4.49
N ALA A 16 13.21 -17.79 4.30
CA ALA A 16 13.35 -16.35 4.53
C ALA A 16 12.48 -15.61 3.49
N PRO A 17 11.78 -14.53 3.86
CA PRO A 17 10.90 -13.84 2.92
C PRO A 17 11.69 -13.34 1.70
N HIS A 18 11.06 -13.28 0.53
CA HIS A 18 11.76 -12.93 -0.70
C HIS A 18 12.49 -11.58 -0.57
N ASN A 19 13.78 -11.53 -0.91
CA ASN A 19 14.55 -10.28 -0.98
C ASN A 19 14.53 -9.39 0.30
N TYR A 20 14.13 -9.94 1.45
CA TYR A 20 13.92 -9.15 2.66
C TYR A 20 15.20 -8.48 3.17
N GLU A 21 16.36 -9.14 3.04
CA GLU A 21 17.64 -8.56 3.46
C GLU A 21 17.97 -7.28 2.69
N ALA A 22 17.75 -7.27 1.37
CA ALA A 22 18.00 -6.09 0.55
C ALA A 22 17.00 -4.98 0.90
N ILE A 23 15.72 -5.32 1.05
CA ILE A 23 14.67 -4.35 1.44
C ILE A 23 15.01 -3.68 2.78
N LEU A 24 15.52 -4.45 3.75
CA LEU A 24 15.90 -3.93 5.07
C LEU A 24 17.19 -3.12 5.03
N ARG A 25 18.20 -3.57 4.27
CA ARG A 25 19.46 -2.82 4.09
C ARG A 25 19.23 -1.48 3.40
N ASP A 26 18.38 -1.44 2.38
CA ASP A 26 18.00 -0.19 1.70
C ASP A 26 17.28 0.80 2.63
N ALA A 27 16.73 0.31 3.74
CA ALA A 27 16.05 1.10 4.76
C ALA A 27 16.92 1.34 6.02
N ASP A 28 18.21 1.03 5.97
CA ASP A 28 19.16 1.13 7.10
C ASP A 28 18.72 0.36 8.36
N LEU A 29 17.98 -0.74 8.18
CA LEU A 29 17.52 -1.60 9.28
C LEU A 29 18.44 -2.83 9.47
N PRO A 30 18.69 -3.25 10.73
CA PRO A 30 19.53 -4.41 11.00
C PRO A 30 18.84 -5.72 10.60
N VAL A 31 19.54 -6.55 9.83
CA VAL A 31 19.08 -7.91 9.50
C VAL A 31 19.37 -8.84 10.67
N SER A 32 18.34 -9.38 11.31
CA SER A 32 18.47 -10.34 12.43
C SER A 32 17.28 -11.31 12.46
N PRO A 33 17.38 -12.50 13.07
CA PRO A 33 16.23 -13.40 13.21
C PRO A 33 15.01 -12.74 13.88
N SER A 34 15.25 -11.82 14.82
CA SER A 34 14.19 -11.04 15.48
C SER A 34 13.37 -10.20 14.50
N ILE A 35 14.01 -9.62 13.46
CA ILE A 35 13.28 -8.79 12.48
C ILE A 35 12.35 -9.63 11.61
N VAL A 36 12.71 -10.89 11.35
CA VAL A 36 11.85 -11.80 10.58
C VAL A 36 10.57 -12.12 11.36
N GLU A 37 10.67 -12.31 12.68
CA GLU A 37 9.50 -12.47 13.54
C GLU A 37 8.66 -11.19 13.66
N GLN A 38 9.30 -10.02 13.65
CA GLN A 38 8.57 -8.74 13.58
C GLN A 38 7.80 -8.60 12.26
N LEU A 39 8.41 -8.97 11.13
CA LEU A 39 7.76 -8.96 9.83
C LEU A 39 6.50 -9.82 9.80
N ARG A 40 6.50 -10.97 10.50
CA ARG A 40 5.36 -11.89 10.59
C ARG A 40 4.28 -11.46 11.60
N SER A 41 4.66 -10.79 12.67
CA SER A 41 3.74 -10.42 13.77
C SER A 41 3.07 -9.06 13.62
N GLY A 42 3.59 -8.18 12.78
CA GLY A 42 3.00 -6.86 12.59
C GLY A 42 3.68 -5.97 11.56
N GLY A 43 4.84 -6.35 11.04
CA GLY A 43 5.61 -5.57 10.09
C GLY A 43 6.59 -4.60 10.74
N VAL A 44 7.40 -4.00 9.88
CA VAL A 44 8.36 -2.93 10.20
C VAL A 44 8.08 -1.71 9.33
N PHE A 45 8.55 -0.55 9.76
CA PHE A 45 8.47 0.68 8.99
C PHE A 45 9.77 0.92 8.22
N LEU A 46 9.64 1.26 6.95
CA LEU A 46 10.72 1.67 6.05
C LEU A 46 10.54 3.15 5.73
N GLU A 47 11.62 3.81 5.29
CA GLU A 47 11.63 5.22 4.87
C GLU A 47 10.88 6.12 5.87
N PRO A 48 11.52 6.59 6.95
CA PRO A 48 10.86 7.16 8.15
C PRO A 48 9.31 7.20 8.17
N ASN A 49 8.68 6.06 8.48
CA ASN A 49 7.22 5.88 8.59
C ASN A 49 6.38 6.14 7.32
N LEU A 50 6.98 6.11 6.14
CA LEU A 50 6.28 6.29 4.85
C LEU A 50 5.78 4.97 4.26
N ILE A 51 6.43 3.86 4.59
CA ILE A 51 6.06 2.53 4.11
C ILE A 51 6.04 1.56 5.29
N LYS A 52 4.99 0.75 5.39
CA LYS A 52 4.99 -0.43 6.25
C LYS A 52 5.23 -1.68 5.40
N TYR A 53 6.18 -2.50 5.81
CA TYR A 53 6.54 -3.78 5.19
C TYR A 53 6.25 -4.91 6.17
N TRP A 54 5.50 -5.92 5.74
CA TRP A 54 5.24 -7.12 6.53
C TRP A 54 5.21 -8.34 5.62
N VAL A 55 5.11 -9.51 6.24
CA VAL A 55 5.03 -10.79 5.56
C VAL A 55 3.74 -11.47 5.97
N ASP A 56 3.00 -12.03 5.02
CA ASP A 56 1.77 -12.74 5.32
C ASP A 56 2.00 -14.19 5.76
N GLU A 57 0.91 -14.91 6.03
CA GLU A 57 0.93 -16.29 6.51
C GLU A 57 1.58 -17.29 5.54
N LYS A 58 1.66 -16.94 4.24
CA LYS A 58 2.30 -17.75 3.19
C LYS A 58 3.72 -17.28 2.89
N ASN A 59 4.28 -16.45 3.77
CA ASN A 59 5.63 -15.91 3.64
C ASN A 59 5.82 -14.99 2.42
N ASN A 60 4.74 -14.33 1.98
CA ASN A 60 4.78 -13.38 0.87
C ASN A 60 4.91 -11.95 1.39
N ASN A 61 5.75 -11.17 0.72
CA ASN A 61 5.97 -9.78 1.08
C ASN A 61 4.72 -8.95 0.82
N CYS A 62 4.40 -8.05 1.74
CA CYS A 62 3.27 -7.14 1.67
C CYS A 62 3.68 -5.72 2.05
N PHE A 63 3.05 -4.73 1.42
CA PHE A 63 3.40 -3.33 1.63
C PHE A 63 2.17 -2.45 1.80
N MET A 64 2.35 -1.38 2.57
CA MET A 64 1.39 -0.30 2.72
C MET A 64 2.16 1.00 2.56
N LEU A 65 1.81 1.75 1.51
CA LEU A 65 2.37 3.06 1.23
C LEU A 65 1.45 4.09 1.88
N PHE A 66 1.95 4.82 2.85
CA PHE A 66 1.17 5.83 3.55
C PHE A 66 1.00 7.10 2.70
N PRO A 67 -0.01 7.94 2.97
CA PRO A 67 -0.33 9.11 2.16
C PRO A 67 0.86 10.03 1.88
N ARG A 68 1.78 10.19 2.83
CA ARG A 68 3.02 10.97 2.66
C ARG A 68 4.01 10.38 1.63
N LYS A 69 3.90 9.10 1.30
CA LYS A 69 4.66 8.45 0.23
C LYS A 69 4.05 8.68 -1.17
N LEU A 70 2.79 9.08 -1.23
CA LEU A 70 2.02 9.23 -2.46
C LEU A 70 2.17 10.65 -3.03
N SER A 71 1.95 10.79 -4.33
CA SER A 71 1.75 12.09 -4.96
C SER A 71 0.25 12.44 -4.87
N ILE A 72 -0.06 13.48 -4.11
CA ILE A 72 -1.43 13.96 -3.92
C ILE A 72 -1.47 15.43 -4.33
N THR A 73 -2.26 15.76 -5.34
CA THR A 73 -2.39 17.13 -5.83
C THR A 73 -2.96 18.05 -4.75
N TRP A 74 -2.30 19.20 -4.56
CA TRP A 74 -2.62 20.24 -3.56
C TRP A 74 -2.52 19.81 -2.10
N SER A 75 -1.79 18.74 -1.81
CA SER A 75 -1.71 18.16 -0.47
C SER A 75 -0.91 18.98 0.55
N ASP A 76 -0.19 19.99 0.07
CA ASP A 76 0.52 21.00 0.85
C ASP A 76 -0.38 22.14 1.34
N ASP A 77 -1.58 22.31 0.76
CA ASP A 77 -2.52 23.35 1.14
C ASP A 77 -3.60 22.81 2.11
N PRO A 78 -3.65 23.32 3.36
CA PRO A 78 -4.61 22.89 4.36
C PRO A 78 -6.08 23.17 4.00
N ASN A 79 -6.35 24.05 3.02
CA ASN A 79 -7.70 24.30 2.51
C ASN A 79 -8.24 23.11 1.71
N TYR A 80 -7.37 22.27 1.16
CA TYR A 80 -7.73 21.12 0.33
C TYR A 80 -7.50 19.78 1.02
N TRP A 81 -6.44 19.67 1.83
CA TRP A 81 -6.08 18.45 2.55
C TRP A 81 -5.68 18.71 3.99
N THR A 82 -6.16 17.89 4.92
CA THR A 82 -5.69 17.91 6.31
C THR A 82 -5.06 16.58 6.66
N TRP A 83 -3.96 16.62 7.41
CA TRP A 83 -3.23 15.43 7.85
C TRP A 83 -3.52 15.18 9.33
N PHE A 84 -3.76 13.93 9.69
CA PHE A 84 -4.07 13.55 11.06
C PHE A 84 -3.43 12.21 11.41
N ARG A 85 -3.11 12.01 12.69
CA ARG A 85 -2.56 10.74 13.17
C ARG A 85 -3.66 9.70 13.23
N SER A 86 -3.41 8.53 12.65
CA SER A 86 -4.37 7.42 12.71
C SER A 86 -4.34 6.79 14.12
N GLU A 87 -5.49 6.70 14.78
CA GLU A 87 -5.61 6.13 16.13
C GLU A 87 -5.71 4.60 16.14
N GLU A 88 -5.67 3.94 14.98
CA GLU A 88 -6.08 2.52 14.86
C GLU A 88 -5.07 1.52 15.39
N SER A 89 -3.83 1.94 15.67
CA SER A 89 -2.83 1.05 16.26
C SER A 89 -1.88 1.84 17.15
N PRO A 90 -1.70 1.45 18.42
CA PRO A 90 -0.69 2.01 19.31
C PRO A 90 0.75 1.84 18.78
N LYS A 91 0.96 0.99 17.77
CA LYS A 91 2.26 0.78 17.11
C LYS A 91 2.42 1.62 15.84
N GLU A 92 1.36 2.24 15.33
CA GLU A 92 1.36 3.10 14.13
C GLU A 92 1.20 4.59 14.51
N THR A 93 1.60 4.97 15.72
CA THR A 93 1.34 6.31 16.32
C THR A 93 1.94 7.48 15.54
N ASP A 94 2.91 7.22 14.67
CA ASP A 94 3.60 8.22 13.85
C ASP A 94 3.16 8.21 12.38
N VAL A 95 2.15 7.43 12.02
CA VAL A 95 1.61 7.37 10.66
C VAL A 95 0.46 8.36 10.49
N GLU A 96 0.57 9.24 9.50
CA GLU A 96 -0.48 10.18 9.13
C GLU A 96 -1.42 9.59 8.06
N ALA A 97 -2.71 9.76 8.27
CA ALA A 97 -3.74 9.65 7.24
C ALA A 97 -4.12 11.06 6.72
N ALA A 98 -4.78 11.11 5.56
CA ALA A 98 -5.14 12.37 4.91
C ALA A 98 -6.65 12.50 4.73
N GLU A 99 -7.21 13.66 5.08
CA GLU A 99 -8.60 14.04 4.88
C GLU A 99 -8.70 15.04 3.71
N LEU A 100 -9.56 14.75 2.74
CA LEU A 100 -9.92 15.64 1.66
C LEU A 100 -10.98 16.66 2.12
N LYS A 101 -10.60 17.93 2.19
CA LYS A 101 -11.45 19.03 2.65
C LYS A 101 -12.43 19.51 1.60
N ASN A 102 -11.99 19.86 0.39
CA ASN A 102 -12.88 20.20 -0.72
C ASN A 102 -12.08 20.39 -2.03
N VAL A 103 -12.29 19.59 -3.07
CA VAL A 103 -11.63 19.79 -4.38
C VAL A 103 -12.54 19.45 -5.56
N CYS A 104 -12.40 20.12 -6.69
CA CYS A 104 -13.08 19.73 -7.94
C CYS A 104 -12.23 18.79 -8.82
N TRP A 105 -10.90 18.84 -8.68
CA TRP A 105 -9.93 17.94 -9.30
C TRP A 105 -9.29 17.09 -8.21
N LEU A 106 -9.47 15.77 -8.30
CA LEU A 106 -8.80 14.79 -7.43
C LEU A 106 -7.75 14.04 -8.25
N ASP A 107 -6.50 14.00 -7.77
CA ASP A 107 -5.45 13.15 -8.33
C ASP A 107 -4.56 12.64 -7.20
N ILE A 108 -4.60 11.32 -7.00
CA ILE A 108 -3.73 10.59 -6.08
C ILE A 108 -3.03 9.52 -6.90
N SER A 109 -1.70 9.53 -6.86
CA SER A 109 -0.89 8.56 -7.59
C SER A 109 0.31 8.09 -6.79
N GLY A 110 0.88 6.97 -7.21
CA GLY A 110 2.08 6.42 -6.62
C GLY A 110 2.77 5.44 -7.54
N LYS A 111 3.98 5.07 -7.14
CA LYS A 111 4.83 4.12 -7.83
C LYS A 111 5.36 3.09 -6.85
N PHE A 112 5.62 1.89 -7.35
CA PHE A 112 6.18 0.83 -6.52
C PHE A 112 7.12 -0.07 -7.33
N ASN A 113 8.29 -0.35 -6.75
CA ASN A 113 9.28 -1.25 -7.31
C ASN A 113 8.87 -2.71 -7.05
N THR A 114 8.53 -3.44 -8.11
CA THR A 114 8.00 -4.81 -8.02
C THR A 114 9.05 -5.85 -7.66
N SER A 115 10.36 -5.52 -7.70
CA SER A 115 11.42 -6.42 -7.24
C SER A 115 11.39 -6.69 -5.72
N LYS A 116 10.59 -5.92 -4.99
CA LYS A 116 10.33 -6.13 -3.56
C LYS A 116 9.22 -7.15 -3.30
N LEU A 117 8.48 -7.57 -4.32
CA LEU A 117 7.36 -8.51 -4.20
C LEU A 117 7.83 -9.96 -4.39
N THR A 118 7.15 -10.91 -3.76
CA THR A 118 7.46 -12.33 -3.92
C THR A 118 7.10 -12.78 -5.35
N PRO A 119 8.05 -13.35 -6.13
CA PRO A 119 7.78 -13.85 -7.47
C PRO A 119 6.78 -15.00 -7.48
N GLY A 120 6.08 -15.20 -8.59
CA GLY A 120 5.11 -16.31 -8.70
C GLY A 120 3.76 -16.08 -8.02
N VAL A 121 3.56 -14.93 -7.38
CA VAL A 121 2.33 -14.60 -6.64
C VAL A 121 1.57 -13.48 -7.34
N THR A 122 0.25 -13.61 -7.48
CA THR A 122 -0.60 -12.51 -7.96
C THR A 122 -0.85 -11.52 -6.83
N TYR A 123 -0.55 -10.25 -7.08
CA TYR A 123 -0.77 -9.14 -6.16
C TYR A 123 -1.96 -8.30 -6.59
N GLU A 124 -2.65 -7.71 -5.62
CA GLU A 124 -3.60 -6.62 -5.85
C GLU A 124 -3.07 -5.30 -5.30
N VAL A 125 -3.47 -4.20 -5.95
CA VAL A 125 -3.21 -2.82 -5.51
C VAL A 125 -4.53 -2.19 -5.08
N VAL A 126 -4.57 -1.67 -3.86
CA VAL A 126 -5.81 -1.26 -3.20
C VAL A 126 -5.62 0.08 -2.49
N PHE A 127 -6.45 1.07 -2.82
CA PHE A 127 -6.58 2.28 -2.00
C PHE A 127 -7.44 1.97 -0.78
N LYS A 128 -6.91 2.21 0.42
CA LYS A 128 -7.67 2.13 1.68
C LYS A 128 -8.27 3.49 1.98
N VAL A 129 -9.59 3.61 1.81
CA VAL A 129 -10.30 4.87 1.97
C VAL A 129 -11.48 4.74 2.92
N ARG A 130 -11.93 5.86 3.47
CA ARG A 130 -13.14 5.95 4.29
C ARG A 130 -13.87 7.22 3.90
N LEU A 131 -15.20 7.19 3.91
CA LEU A 131 -16.02 8.39 3.71
C LEU A 131 -16.64 8.84 5.03
N GLU A 132 -16.55 10.12 5.36
CA GLU A 132 -17.20 10.70 6.54
C GLU A 132 -18.00 11.95 6.20
N ASP A 133 -19.09 12.16 6.93
CA ASP A 133 -19.95 13.29 6.65
C ASP A 133 -19.35 14.64 7.10
N PRO A 134 -19.53 15.71 6.32
CA PRO A 134 -20.24 15.73 5.04
C PRO A 134 -19.40 15.12 3.88
N ALA A 135 -19.90 14.06 3.25
CA ALA A 135 -19.28 13.43 2.08
C ALA A 135 -20.14 13.61 0.83
N TYR A 136 -19.63 14.33 -0.17
CA TYR A 136 -20.34 14.62 -1.42
C TYR A 136 -19.42 14.59 -2.64
N GLY A 137 -20.01 14.61 -3.84
CA GLY A 137 -19.28 14.57 -5.12
C GLY A 137 -18.93 13.16 -5.61
N TRP A 138 -19.30 12.14 -4.85
CA TRP A 138 -18.94 10.73 -5.06
C TRP A 138 -19.87 9.96 -6.01
N ASP A 139 -20.94 10.61 -6.49
CA ASP A 139 -21.77 10.13 -7.61
C ASP A 139 -20.99 10.10 -8.93
N THR A 140 -20.05 11.03 -9.09
CA THR A 140 -19.13 11.03 -10.23
C THR A 140 -18.11 9.92 -10.05
N PRO A 141 -18.02 8.95 -10.97
CA PRO A 141 -17.05 7.87 -10.85
C PRO A 141 -15.62 8.40 -10.93
N LEU A 142 -14.76 7.89 -10.05
CA LEU A 142 -13.32 8.05 -10.11
C LEU A 142 -12.74 7.08 -11.14
N ASN A 143 -11.71 7.50 -11.84
CA ASN A 143 -10.88 6.64 -12.67
C ASN A 143 -9.79 6.01 -11.80
N LEU A 144 -9.62 4.69 -11.91
CA LEU A 144 -8.54 3.94 -11.32
C LEU A 144 -7.66 3.42 -12.45
N LYS A 145 -6.34 3.56 -12.30
CA LYS A 145 -5.38 3.09 -13.29
C LYS A 145 -4.23 2.35 -12.63
N LEU A 146 -3.85 1.20 -13.18
CA LEU A 146 -2.62 0.47 -12.88
C LEU A 146 -1.83 0.31 -14.18
N ALA A 147 -0.64 0.90 -14.24
CA ALA A 147 0.23 0.90 -15.40
C ALA A 147 1.58 0.24 -15.07
N PHE A 148 2.18 -0.37 -16.09
CA PHE A 148 3.42 -1.14 -15.98
C PHE A 148 4.55 -0.44 -16.73
N SER A 149 5.67 -0.16 -16.06
CA SER A 149 6.81 0.53 -16.68
C SER A 149 7.54 -0.32 -17.74
N ASN A 150 7.27 -1.62 -17.82
CA ASN A 150 7.84 -2.51 -18.83
C ASN A 150 7.29 -2.26 -20.25
N GLY A 151 6.19 -1.50 -20.39
CA GLY A 151 5.55 -1.17 -21.68
C GLY A 151 4.95 -2.36 -22.44
N LYS A 152 5.05 -3.58 -21.90
CA LYS A 152 4.55 -4.82 -22.54
C LYS A 152 3.06 -5.02 -22.29
N GLU A 153 2.61 -4.60 -21.12
CA GLU A 153 1.24 -4.78 -20.66
C GLU A 153 0.45 -3.48 -20.81
N LYS A 154 -0.78 -3.60 -21.29
CA LYS A 154 -1.70 -2.46 -21.31
C LYS A 154 -2.08 -2.09 -19.88
N PRO A 155 -2.21 -0.79 -19.56
CA PRO A 155 -2.70 -0.38 -18.26
C PRO A 155 -4.09 -0.97 -17.98
N HIS A 156 -4.32 -1.40 -16.73
CA HIS A 156 -5.65 -1.70 -16.25
C HIS A 156 -6.35 -0.40 -15.89
N GLU A 157 -7.47 -0.11 -16.53
CA GLU A 157 -8.28 1.08 -16.27
C GLU A 157 -9.70 0.67 -15.91
N ARG A 158 -10.26 1.28 -14.86
CA ARG A 158 -11.65 1.06 -14.45
C ARG A 158 -12.22 2.28 -13.76
N LYS A 159 -13.54 2.40 -13.75
CA LYS A 159 -14.26 3.44 -13.01
C LYS A 159 -14.88 2.88 -11.73
N VAL A 160 -14.91 3.69 -10.67
CA VAL A 160 -15.57 3.35 -9.40
C VAL A 160 -16.34 4.55 -8.87
N SER A 161 -17.60 4.37 -8.49
CA SER A 161 -18.32 5.37 -7.69
C SER A 161 -18.14 5.05 -6.21
N LEU A 162 -17.85 6.08 -5.40
CA LEU A 162 -17.77 5.93 -3.95
C LEU A 162 -19.10 6.22 -3.25
N ARG A 163 -20.15 6.58 -4.00
CA ARG A 163 -21.48 6.94 -3.48
C ARG A 163 -22.00 5.91 -2.47
N GLU A 164 -22.02 4.65 -2.88
CA GLU A 164 -22.60 3.52 -2.15
C GLU A 164 -21.63 2.88 -1.13
N GLN A 165 -20.43 3.46 -0.94
CA GLN A 165 -19.50 2.97 0.07
C GLN A 165 -19.99 3.32 1.47
N PRO A 166 -19.87 2.40 2.45
CA PRO A 166 -20.27 2.66 3.82
C PRO A 166 -19.54 3.88 4.39
N ARG A 167 -20.28 4.69 5.15
CA ARG A 167 -19.71 5.82 5.88
C ARG A 167 -18.98 5.33 7.12
N TYR A 168 -17.95 6.06 7.54
CA TYR A 168 -17.14 5.83 8.75
C TYR A 168 -16.44 4.47 8.82
N GLN A 169 -16.36 3.73 7.72
CA GLN A 169 -15.67 2.44 7.63
C GLN A 169 -14.57 2.51 6.57
N TRP A 170 -13.41 1.91 6.89
CA TRP A 170 -12.36 1.74 5.89
C TRP A 170 -12.77 0.66 4.89
N VAL A 171 -12.71 1.02 3.63
CA VAL A 171 -13.00 0.15 2.50
C VAL A 171 -11.80 0.05 1.57
N ASP A 172 -11.71 -1.10 0.94
CA ASP A 172 -10.67 -1.45 -0.01
C ASP A 172 -11.16 -1.15 -1.43
N ILE A 173 -10.61 -0.10 -2.06
CA ILE A 173 -10.90 0.27 -3.44
C ILE A 173 -9.81 -0.32 -4.35
N ARG A 174 -10.10 -1.47 -4.94
CA ARG A 174 -9.15 -2.21 -5.79
C ARG A 174 -8.93 -1.53 -7.14
N VAL A 175 -7.67 -1.14 -7.39
CA VAL A 175 -7.20 -0.58 -8.67
C VAL A 175 -7.10 -1.68 -9.72
N GLY A 176 -6.40 -2.75 -9.39
CA GLY A 176 -6.15 -3.88 -10.28
C GLY A 176 -5.29 -4.94 -9.62
N GLU A 177 -5.00 -5.99 -10.38
CA GLU A 177 -4.10 -7.07 -9.99
C GLU A 177 -3.06 -7.33 -11.07
N PHE A 178 -1.95 -7.92 -10.67
CA PHE A 178 -0.84 -8.26 -11.57
C PHE A 178 0.03 -9.33 -10.92
N GLN A 179 0.92 -9.95 -11.71
CA GLN A 179 1.95 -10.83 -11.19
C GLN A 179 3.31 -10.19 -11.51
N PRO A 180 4.21 -10.01 -10.53
CA PRO A 180 5.52 -9.44 -10.81
C PRO A 180 6.30 -10.37 -11.75
N GLU A 181 6.97 -9.79 -12.75
CA GLU A 181 7.85 -10.54 -13.65
C GLU A 181 8.97 -11.23 -12.84
N ASN A 182 9.30 -12.48 -13.20
CA ASN A 182 10.37 -13.21 -12.52
C ASN A 182 11.73 -12.57 -12.84
N ASN A 183 12.49 -12.22 -11.80
CA ASN A 183 13.90 -11.80 -11.87
C ASN A 183 14.18 -10.53 -12.70
N SER A 184 13.18 -9.69 -13.00
CA SER A 184 13.38 -8.38 -13.62
C SER A 184 13.00 -7.25 -12.66
N ALA A 185 13.81 -6.18 -12.64
CA ALA A 185 13.45 -4.96 -11.95
C ALA A 185 12.28 -4.31 -12.71
N GLY A 186 11.09 -4.36 -12.12
CA GLY A 186 9.88 -3.73 -12.65
C GLY A 186 9.43 -2.58 -11.75
N GLU A 187 8.63 -1.69 -12.32
CA GLU A 187 7.91 -0.66 -11.58
C GLU A 187 6.45 -0.69 -12.05
N ILE A 188 5.54 -0.55 -11.09
CA ILE A 188 4.14 -0.23 -11.36
C ILE A 188 3.88 1.22 -10.98
N ALA A 189 2.98 1.86 -11.72
CA ALA A 189 2.37 3.12 -11.34
C ALA A 189 0.87 2.90 -11.14
N PHE A 190 0.30 3.47 -10.09
CA PHE A 190 -1.13 3.39 -9.81
C PHE A 190 -1.71 4.78 -9.54
N SER A 191 -2.98 4.98 -9.86
CA SER A 191 -3.67 6.23 -9.58
C SER A 191 -5.17 6.08 -9.35
N MET A 192 -5.72 7.04 -8.62
CA MET A 192 -7.15 7.29 -8.42
C MET A 192 -7.40 8.78 -8.67
N TYR A 193 -8.14 9.09 -9.74
CA TYR A 193 -8.28 10.48 -10.20
C TYR A 193 -9.62 10.78 -10.87
N GLU A 194 -9.99 12.06 -10.84
CA GLU A 194 -11.13 12.64 -11.56
C GLU A 194 -10.91 14.15 -11.70
N TYR A 195 -10.86 14.65 -12.93
CA TYR A 195 -10.56 16.05 -13.26
C TYR A 195 -11.53 16.67 -14.29
N GLU A 196 -12.45 15.89 -14.84
CA GLU A 196 -13.26 16.29 -16.01
C GLU A 196 -14.63 16.83 -15.61
N ALA A 197 -15.25 16.28 -14.56
CA ALA A 197 -16.64 16.56 -14.24
C ALA A 197 -16.86 17.94 -13.61
N GLY A 198 -15.80 18.57 -13.06
CA GLY A 198 -15.90 19.83 -12.33
C GLY A 198 -16.71 19.74 -11.02
N VAL A 199 -17.05 18.53 -10.58
CA VAL A 199 -17.84 18.29 -9.37
C VAL A 199 -16.93 18.34 -8.14
N TRP A 200 -17.27 19.22 -7.20
CA TRP A 200 -16.60 19.32 -5.91
C TRP A 200 -16.80 18.06 -5.06
N LYS A 201 -15.72 17.63 -4.39
CA LYS A 201 -15.63 16.40 -3.61
C LYS A 201 -15.09 16.70 -2.22
N LYS A 202 -15.66 16.04 -1.20
CA LYS A 202 -15.30 16.23 0.21
C LYS A 202 -15.50 14.95 1.02
N GLY A 203 -14.78 14.84 2.13
CA GLY A 203 -15.04 13.83 3.15
C GLY A 203 -14.40 12.49 2.83
N LEU A 204 -13.44 12.45 1.91
CA LEU A 204 -12.60 11.28 1.66
C LEU A 204 -11.43 11.28 2.63
N PHE A 205 -11.29 10.18 3.34
CA PHE A 205 -10.16 9.88 4.19
C PHE A 205 -9.33 8.82 3.48
N LEU A 206 -8.03 9.03 3.39
CA LEU A 206 -7.07 8.14 2.76
C LEU A 206 -6.11 7.61 3.83
N LYS A 207 -6.12 6.30 4.05
CA LYS A 207 -5.14 5.62 4.92
C LYS A 207 -3.85 5.29 4.18
N GLY A 208 -3.93 5.10 2.87
CA GLY A 208 -2.77 4.74 2.03
C GLY A 208 -3.14 3.72 0.96
N VAL A 209 -2.11 3.08 0.39
CA VAL A 209 -2.23 2.07 -0.66
C VAL A 209 -1.59 0.78 -0.22
N ALA A 210 -2.39 -0.29 -0.17
CA ALA A 210 -1.91 -1.63 0.12
C ALA A 210 -1.54 -2.36 -1.17
N ILE A 211 -0.39 -3.04 -1.15
CA ILE A 211 0.09 -3.93 -2.20
C ILE A 211 0.32 -5.28 -1.52
N ARG A 212 -0.57 -6.24 -1.78
CA ARG A 212 -0.58 -7.52 -1.06
C ARG A 212 -0.99 -8.66 -1.99
N PRO A 213 -0.64 -9.92 -1.65
CA PRO A 213 -1.12 -11.08 -2.38
C PRO A 213 -2.63 -11.11 -2.47
N LYS A 214 -3.13 -11.47 -3.63
CA LYS A 214 -4.54 -11.75 -3.86
C LYS A 214 -4.77 -13.25 -3.67
N TYR A 215 -5.65 -13.60 -2.75
CA TYR A 215 -6.15 -14.96 -2.58
C TYR A 215 -7.54 -15.06 -3.21
N ASN A 216 -7.74 -16.12 -4.00
CA ASN A 216 -9.05 -16.47 -4.57
C ASN A 216 -9.85 -17.31 -3.58
#